data_AF-A0A7Y7PRV6-F1
#
_entry.id   AF-A0A7Y7PRV6-F1
#
_cell.length_a   1.000
_cell.length_b   1.000
_cell.length_c   1.000
_cell.angle_alpha   90.00
_cell.angle_beta   90.00
_cell.angle_gamma   90.00
#
_symmetry.space_group_name_H-M   'P 1'
#
loop_
_entity.id
_entity.type
_entity.pdbx_description
1 polymer ?
#
loop_
_entity_poly.entity_id
_entity_poly.type
_entity_poly.pdbx_seq_one_letter_code
_entity_poly.pdbx_strand_id
1 'polypeptide(L)'
;VGIRRPVFAKNCPQSDFLNSFYTIKRLTAHQVRQLAADFEQENNPKRKVKYLDIFGSVKYPLGHEQLLKMAETAPTSRYSPVLYSALNALSFFEAPAIREFTLTKLANPSVAWRYAHLLVNNYRPGDDQLLLRLVEQATDERIVERLAISLCAIYRKNRTKKCREPLRTIYQRMNCGVHRADVVELQLKRGVLPADVREEIPFDSYEGVRDLVVE
;
A
#
# COMPACT_ATOMS: atom_id res chain seq x y z
N VAL A 1 -45.36 15.76 -9.20
CA VAL A 1 -44.73 14.41 -9.13
C VAL A 1 -43.47 14.52 -8.30
N GLY A 2 -43.58 14.24 -7.01
CA GLY A 2 -42.50 14.44 -6.03
C GLY A 2 -41.51 13.29 -6.06
N ILE A 3 -40.27 13.59 -6.45
CA ILE A 3 -39.16 12.65 -6.36
C ILE A 3 -38.85 12.46 -4.86
N ARG A 4 -39.18 11.28 -4.33
CA ARG A 4 -38.82 10.87 -2.98
C ARG A 4 -37.29 10.87 -2.87
N ARG A 5 -36.76 11.73 -2.01
CA ARG A 5 -35.36 11.66 -1.57
C ARG A 5 -35.11 10.28 -0.95
N PRO A 6 -33.98 9.61 -1.23
CA PRO A 6 -33.63 8.37 -0.55
C PRO A 6 -33.57 8.61 0.96
N VAL A 7 -34.14 7.68 1.71
CA VAL A 7 -34.21 7.68 3.17
C VAL A 7 -32.81 7.43 3.74
N PHE A 8 -31.92 8.42 3.65
CA PHE A 8 -30.70 8.56 4.49
C PHE A 8 -30.09 9.97 4.43
N ALA A 9 -30.84 10.98 3.96
CA ALA A 9 -30.36 12.37 3.89
C ALA A 9 -30.38 13.15 5.23
N LYS A 10 -30.52 12.49 6.39
CA LYS A 10 -30.56 13.21 7.69
C LYS A 10 -29.56 12.76 8.75
N ASN A 11 -29.00 11.54 8.67
CA ASN A 11 -28.12 11.01 9.74
C ASN A 11 -26.77 10.43 9.27
N CYS A 12 -26.41 10.54 7.99
CA CYS A 12 -25.02 10.30 7.58
C CYS A 12 -24.30 11.65 7.69
N PRO A 13 -23.34 11.83 8.62
CA PRO A 13 -22.58 13.06 8.66
C PRO A 13 -21.94 13.20 7.30
N GLN A 14 -22.23 14.32 6.66
CA GLN A 14 -21.71 14.71 5.36
C GLN A 14 -20.21 14.41 5.30
N SER A 15 -19.74 14.09 4.10
CA SER A 15 -18.39 13.66 3.67
C SER A 15 -17.17 14.48 4.14
N ASP A 16 -17.33 15.27 5.20
CA ASP A 16 -16.38 16.15 5.84
C ASP A 16 -15.93 15.60 7.22
N PHE A 17 -16.59 14.55 7.76
CA PHE A 17 -16.32 14.00 9.10
C PHE A 17 -15.46 12.72 9.16
N LEU A 18 -15.12 12.09 8.04
CA LEU A 18 -14.27 10.88 8.01
C LEU A 18 -12.81 11.17 7.63
N ASN A 19 -12.27 12.33 8.01
CA ASN A 19 -10.88 12.70 7.70
C ASN A 19 -9.83 12.14 8.68
N SER A 20 -10.25 11.44 9.73
CA SER A 20 -9.31 10.80 10.67
C SER A 20 -9.20 9.29 10.38
N PHE A 21 -7.97 8.83 10.14
CA PHE A 21 -7.63 7.41 9.98
C PHE A 21 -8.16 6.55 11.15
N TYR A 22 -8.13 7.10 12.37
CA TYR A 22 -8.67 6.48 13.57
C TYR A 22 -10.20 6.31 13.53
N THR A 23 -10.92 7.27 12.94
CA THR A 23 -12.38 7.19 12.78
C THR A 23 -12.75 6.09 11.79
N ILE A 24 -12.01 5.99 10.68
CA ILE A 24 -12.27 4.98 9.64
C ILE A 24 -12.06 3.55 10.19
N LYS A 25 -11.02 3.31 10.99
CA LYS A 25 -10.77 2.00 11.61
C LYS A 25 -11.84 1.55 12.60
N ARG A 26 -12.72 2.44 13.06
CA ARG A 26 -13.80 2.14 14.01
C ARG A 26 -15.14 1.92 13.33
N LEU A 27 -15.21 1.97 12.00
CA LEU A 27 -16.44 1.68 11.26
C LEU A 27 -16.87 0.24 11.48
N THR A 28 -18.15 0.06 11.83
CA THR A 28 -18.78 -1.26 11.92
C THR A 28 -18.97 -1.86 10.52
N ALA A 29 -19.09 -3.19 10.44
CA ALA A 29 -19.36 -3.87 9.16
C ALA A 29 -20.64 -3.37 8.47
N HIS A 30 -21.65 -2.95 9.24
CA HIS A 30 -22.86 -2.33 8.70
C HIS A 30 -22.55 -0.98 8.03
N GLN A 31 -21.81 -0.10 8.71
CA GLN A 31 -21.41 1.20 8.16
C GLN A 31 -20.53 1.06 6.90
N VAL A 32 -19.60 0.10 6.90
CA VAL A 32 -18.76 -0.17 5.72
C VAL A 32 -19.61 -0.63 4.53
N ARG A 33 -20.64 -1.46 4.76
CA ARG A 33 -21.59 -1.86 3.70
C ARG A 33 -22.45 -0.71 3.20
N GLN A 34 -22.88 0.20 4.08
CA GLN A 34 -23.61 1.41 3.66
C GLN A 34 -22.74 2.30 2.78
N LEU A 35 -21.48 2.56 3.18
CA LEU A 35 -20.53 3.32 2.36
C LEU A 35 -20.26 2.67 1.01
N ALA A 36 -20.24 1.34 0.94
CA ALA A 36 -20.11 0.63 -0.32
C ALA A 36 -21.34 0.80 -1.23
N ALA A 37 -22.55 0.72 -0.67
CA ALA A 37 -23.77 0.97 -1.43
C ALA A 37 -23.84 2.42 -1.95
N ASP A 38 -23.40 3.39 -1.14
CA ASP A 38 -23.32 4.80 -1.54
C ASP A 38 -22.26 4.99 -2.64
N PHE A 39 -21.12 4.31 -2.54
CA PHE A 39 -20.06 4.33 -3.55
C PHE A 39 -20.53 3.78 -4.92
N GLU A 40 -21.33 2.70 -4.93
CA GLU A 40 -21.91 2.14 -6.18
C GLU A 40 -22.79 3.16 -6.91
N GLN A 41 -23.54 3.97 -6.17
CA GLN A 41 -24.50 4.93 -6.72
C GLN A 41 -23.89 6.31 -7.00
N GLU A 42 -22.71 6.60 -6.45
CA GLU A 42 -22.03 7.87 -6.64
C GLU A 42 -21.59 8.01 -8.10
N ASN A 43 -21.82 9.17 -8.71
CA ASN A 43 -21.42 9.47 -10.09
C ASN A 43 -20.38 10.59 -10.15
N ASN A 44 -20.22 11.36 -9.06
CA ASN A 44 -19.23 12.42 -8.97
C ASN A 44 -17.82 11.82 -8.76
N PRO A 45 -16.88 12.02 -9.70
CA PRO A 45 -15.54 11.43 -9.61
C PRO A 45 -14.76 11.86 -8.36
N LYS A 46 -14.92 13.11 -7.90
CA LYS A 46 -14.23 13.60 -6.70
C LYS A 46 -14.75 12.92 -5.43
N ARG A 47 -16.06 12.63 -5.37
CA ARG A 47 -16.64 11.90 -4.24
C ARG A 47 -16.29 10.42 -4.28
N LYS A 48 -16.24 9.80 -5.47
CA LYS A 48 -15.73 8.43 -5.61
C LYS A 48 -14.32 8.25 -5.04
N VAL A 49 -13.42 9.21 -5.27
CA VAL A 49 -12.07 9.18 -4.67
C VAL A 49 -12.14 9.16 -3.14
N LYS A 50 -12.99 9.98 -2.52
CA LYS A 50 -13.16 9.96 -1.05
C LYS A 50 -13.63 8.60 -0.51
N TYR A 51 -14.54 7.92 -1.21
CA TYR A 51 -14.93 6.56 -0.85
C TYR A 51 -13.77 5.56 -1.01
N LEU A 52 -13.02 5.65 -2.11
CA LEU A 52 -11.82 4.82 -2.32
C LEU A 52 -10.77 5.05 -1.24
N ASP A 53 -10.58 6.29 -0.76
CA ASP A 53 -9.66 6.60 0.33
C ASP A 53 -10.07 5.90 1.63
N ILE A 54 -11.38 5.85 1.91
CA ILE A 54 -11.92 5.05 3.02
C ILE A 54 -11.59 3.57 2.80
N PHE A 55 -11.83 3.04 1.60
CA PHE A 55 -11.53 1.64 1.28
C PHE A 55 -10.03 1.32 1.21
N GLY A 56 -9.17 2.34 1.14
CA GLY A 56 -7.73 2.21 1.34
C GLY A 56 -7.34 1.96 2.81
N SER A 57 -8.27 2.12 3.75
CA SER A 57 -8.08 1.86 5.19
C SER A 57 -8.94 0.71 5.72
N VAL A 58 -10.02 0.35 5.03
CA VAL A 58 -10.90 -0.77 5.37
C VAL A 58 -11.26 -1.57 4.12
N LYS A 59 -11.25 -2.89 4.22
CA LYS A 59 -11.55 -3.77 3.06
C LYS A 59 -12.93 -3.46 2.48
N TYR A 60 -12.97 -3.18 1.17
CA TYR A 60 -14.21 -3.00 0.42
C TYR A 60 -15.06 -4.29 0.47
N PRO A 61 -16.36 -4.23 0.85
CA PRO A 61 -17.12 -5.44 1.17
C PRO A 61 -17.72 -6.14 -0.06
N LEU A 62 -17.70 -5.55 -1.26
CA LEU A 62 -18.40 -6.05 -2.44
C LEU A 62 -17.53 -6.82 -3.45
N GLY A 63 -16.29 -7.16 -3.08
CA GLY A 63 -15.34 -7.82 -4.00
C GLY A 63 -14.33 -6.85 -4.61
N HIS A 64 -13.48 -7.33 -5.51
CA HIS A 64 -12.37 -6.54 -6.06
C HIS A 64 -12.61 -6.07 -7.50
N GLU A 65 -13.59 -6.63 -8.19
CA GLU A 65 -13.78 -6.57 -9.63
C GLU A 65 -13.95 -5.14 -10.12
N GLN A 66 -14.79 -4.37 -9.44
CA GLN A 66 -15.02 -2.97 -9.78
C GLN A 66 -13.80 -2.10 -9.47
N LEU A 67 -13.11 -2.33 -8.34
CA LEU A 67 -11.89 -1.61 -7.98
C LEU A 67 -10.77 -1.88 -9.00
N LEU A 68 -10.66 -3.13 -9.46
CA LEU A 68 -9.70 -3.54 -10.49
C LEU A 68 -10.00 -2.83 -11.81
N LYS A 69 -11.26 -2.87 -12.26
CA LYS A 69 -11.70 -2.14 -13.45
C LYS A 69 -11.39 -0.64 -13.36
N MET A 70 -11.59 -0.03 -12.19
CA MET A 70 -11.22 1.37 -11.98
C MET A 70 -9.71 1.59 -12.08
N ALA A 71 -8.88 0.72 -11.50
CA ALA A 71 -7.43 0.81 -11.61
C ALA A 71 -6.92 0.60 -13.05
N GLU A 72 -7.55 -0.29 -13.82
CA GLU A 72 -7.23 -0.57 -15.23
C GLU A 72 -7.55 0.62 -16.14
N THR A 73 -8.66 1.29 -15.89
CA THR A 73 -9.17 2.39 -16.73
C THR A 73 -8.71 3.77 -16.27
N ALA A 74 -8.17 3.90 -15.06
CA ALA A 74 -7.72 5.18 -14.54
C ALA A 74 -6.50 5.71 -15.33
N PRO A 75 -6.41 7.04 -15.54
CA PRO A 75 -5.24 7.65 -16.14
C PRO A 75 -3.96 7.26 -15.38
N THR A 76 -2.93 6.85 -16.10
CA THR A 76 -1.63 6.45 -15.52
C THR A 76 -0.77 7.64 -15.08
N SER A 77 -1.26 8.87 -15.27
CA SER A 77 -0.60 10.11 -14.83
C SER A 77 -0.13 10.01 -13.38
N ARG A 78 1.04 10.57 -13.09
CA ARG A 78 1.65 10.60 -11.75
C ARG A 78 0.74 11.22 -10.68
N TYR A 79 -0.27 11.99 -11.09
CA TYR A 79 -1.20 12.69 -10.21
C TYR A 79 -2.62 12.13 -10.21
N SER A 80 -2.89 10.95 -10.79
CA SER A 80 -4.23 10.34 -10.79
C SER A 80 -4.65 9.90 -9.38
N PRO A 81 -5.57 10.61 -8.70
CA PRO A 81 -5.98 10.26 -7.34
C PRO A 81 -6.83 8.99 -7.36
N VAL A 82 -7.68 8.83 -8.39
CA VAL A 82 -8.49 7.63 -8.59
C VAL A 82 -7.62 6.37 -8.66
N LEU A 83 -6.54 6.39 -9.44
CA LEU A 83 -5.63 5.26 -9.53
C LEU A 83 -5.00 4.96 -8.17
N TYR A 84 -4.46 5.98 -7.49
CA TYR A 84 -3.82 5.80 -6.19
C TYR A 84 -4.77 5.18 -5.15
N SER A 85 -5.98 5.74 -5.01
CA SER A 85 -6.96 5.26 -4.04
C SER A 85 -7.51 3.87 -4.41
N ALA A 86 -7.70 3.58 -5.71
CA ALA A 86 -8.09 2.25 -6.17
C ALA A 86 -7.02 1.19 -5.86
N LEU A 87 -5.74 1.49 -6.07
CA LEU A 87 -4.64 0.59 -5.74
C LEU A 87 -4.56 0.32 -4.22
N ASN A 88 -4.75 1.35 -3.39
CA ASN A 88 -4.79 1.18 -1.94
C ASN A 88 -5.96 0.28 -1.51
N ALA A 89 -7.15 0.48 -2.08
CA ALA A 89 -8.31 -0.37 -1.80
C ALA A 89 -8.10 -1.82 -2.28
N LEU A 90 -7.50 -2.01 -3.46
CA LEU A 90 -7.14 -3.33 -4.00
C LEU A 90 -6.10 -4.07 -3.14
N SER A 91 -5.28 -3.35 -2.38
CA SER A 91 -4.25 -3.95 -1.53
C SER A 91 -4.79 -4.85 -0.42
N PHE A 92 -6.11 -4.86 -0.16
CA PHE A 92 -6.79 -5.78 0.77
C PHE A 92 -7.18 -7.13 0.16
N PHE A 93 -6.96 -7.33 -1.14
CA PHE A 93 -7.44 -8.50 -1.87
C PHE A 93 -6.29 -9.37 -2.38
N GLU A 94 -6.52 -10.68 -2.32
CA GLU A 94 -5.71 -11.71 -2.97
C GLU A 94 -6.56 -12.28 -4.11
N ALA A 95 -6.11 -12.13 -5.35
CA ALA A 95 -6.81 -12.65 -6.51
C ALA A 95 -5.86 -12.81 -7.72
N PRO A 96 -5.99 -13.90 -8.51
CA PRO A 96 -5.18 -14.09 -9.72
C PRO A 96 -5.21 -12.89 -10.68
N ALA A 97 -6.39 -12.31 -10.91
CA ALA A 97 -6.55 -11.14 -11.78
C ALA A 97 -5.78 -9.90 -11.27
N ILE A 98 -5.75 -9.67 -9.95
CA ILE A 98 -4.97 -8.57 -9.35
C ILE A 98 -3.48 -8.84 -9.53
N ARG A 99 -3.04 -10.09 -9.36
CA ARG A 99 -1.64 -10.46 -9.59
C ARG A 99 -1.24 -10.23 -11.05
N GLU A 100 -2.02 -10.72 -12.00
CA GLU A 100 -1.74 -10.57 -13.44
C GLU A 100 -1.69 -9.09 -13.83
N PHE A 101 -2.65 -8.30 -13.37
CA PHE A 101 -2.64 -6.85 -13.51
C PHE A 101 -1.36 -6.23 -12.93
N THR A 102 -0.98 -6.62 -11.71
CA THR A 102 0.22 -6.12 -11.03
C THR A 102 1.47 -6.42 -11.83
N LEU A 103 1.68 -7.68 -12.24
CA LEU A 103 2.86 -8.09 -13.01
C LEU A 103 2.95 -7.37 -14.36
N THR A 104 1.82 -7.18 -15.03
CA THR A 104 1.75 -6.41 -16.29
C THR A 104 2.23 -4.97 -16.07
N LYS A 105 1.82 -4.33 -14.97
CA LYS A 105 2.23 -2.95 -14.65
C LYS A 105 3.66 -2.85 -14.15
N LEU A 106 4.16 -3.86 -13.45
CA LEU A 106 5.55 -3.93 -12.98
C LEU A 106 6.57 -4.09 -14.12
N ALA A 107 6.13 -4.54 -15.31
CA ALA A 107 6.98 -4.60 -16.49
C ALA A 107 7.36 -3.22 -17.06
N ASN A 108 6.70 -2.13 -16.64
CA ASN A 108 7.03 -0.77 -17.04
C ASN A 108 7.77 -0.02 -15.91
N PRO A 109 9.11 0.16 -16.00
CA PRO A 109 9.91 0.75 -14.94
C PRO A 109 9.46 2.15 -14.50
N SER A 110 8.93 2.96 -15.43
CA SER A 110 8.52 4.35 -15.15
C SER A 110 7.39 4.48 -14.12
N VAL A 111 6.58 3.43 -13.95
CA VAL A 111 5.41 3.43 -13.07
C VAL A 111 5.36 2.24 -12.12
N ALA A 112 6.29 1.29 -12.23
CA ALA A 112 6.24 0.01 -11.53
C ALA A 112 6.12 0.16 -10.00
N TRP A 113 6.85 1.10 -9.40
CA TRP A 113 6.82 1.33 -7.95
C TRP A 113 5.40 1.59 -7.39
N ARG A 114 4.48 2.13 -8.20
CA ARG A 114 3.10 2.43 -7.78
C ARG A 114 2.27 1.17 -7.54
N TYR A 115 2.62 0.07 -8.20
CA TYR A 115 1.87 -1.17 -8.18
C TYR A 115 2.49 -2.21 -7.25
N ALA A 116 3.74 -2.02 -6.81
CA ALA A 116 4.45 -2.98 -5.96
C ALA A 116 3.66 -3.37 -4.70
N HIS A 117 2.95 -2.41 -4.10
CA HIS A 117 2.15 -2.65 -2.89
C HIS A 117 1.03 -3.70 -3.07
N LEU A 118 0.55 -3.93 -4.29
CA LEU A 118 -0.45 -4.99 -4.55
C LEU A 118 0.11 -6.40 -4.29
N LEU A 119 1.43 -6.57 -4.31
CA LEU A 119 2.07 -7.84 -3.96
C LEU A 119 1.97 -8.16 -2.46
N VAL A 120 1.52 -7.26 -1.58
CA VAL A 120 1.37 -7.58 -0.14
C VAL A 120 0.52 -8.84 0.06
N ASN A 121 -0.59 -8.95 -0.68
CA ASN A 121 -1.47 -10.13 -0.65
C ASN A 121 -1.29 -11.05 -1.85
N ASN A 122 -0.49 -10.67 -2.84
CA ASN A 122 -0.37 -11.40 -4.11
C ASN A 122 1.06 -11.87 -4.41
N TYR A 123 1.98 -11.77 -3.44
CA TYR A 123 3.37 -12.23 -3.53
C TYR A 123 3.41 -13.75 -3.73
N ARG A 124 4.33 -14.21 -4.58
CA ARG A 124 4.66 -15.63 -4.76
C ARG A 124 6.17 -15.85 -4.64
N PRO A 125 6.61 -17.07 -4.27
CA PRO A 125 8.03 -17.41 -4.28
C PRO A 125 8.68 -17.08 -5.64
N GLY A 126 9.82 -16.38 -5.62
CA GLY A 126 10.51 -15.88 -6.82
C GLY A 126 10.29 -14.40 -7.09
N ASP A 127 9.25 -13.78 -6.51
CA ASP A 127 9.03 -12.33 -6.64
C ASP A 127 10.12 -11.50 -5.93
N ASP A 128 10.99 -12.12 -5.11
CA ASP A 128 12.16 -11.45 -4.52
C ASP A 128 13.09 -10.83 -5.58
N GLN A 129 13.30 -11.54 -6.71
CA GLN A 129 14.12 -11.03 -7.81
C GLN A 129 13.45 -9.87 -8.54
N LEU A 130 12.12 -9.92 -8.67
CA LEU A 130 11.34 -8.81 -9.22
C LEU A 130 11.48 -7.57 -8.33
N LEU A 131 11.30 -7.73 -7.02
CA LEU A 131 11.40 -6.65 -6.05
C LEU A 131 12.82 -6.07 -5.99
N LEU A 132 13.86 -6.90 -6.05
CA LEU A 132 15.25 -6.45 -6.14
C LEU A 132 15.46 -5.52 -7.33
N ARG A 133 15.03 -5.95 -8.54
CA ARG A 133 15.15 -5.12 -9.74
C ARG A 133 14.41 -3.80 -9.63
N LEU A 134 13.23 -3.77 -9.00
CA LEU A 134 12.48 -2.53 -8.78
C LEU A 134 13.26 -1.57 -7.88
N VAL A 135 13.88 -2.10 -6.83
CA VAL A 135 14.74 -1.31 -5.93
C VAL A 135 15.94 -0.76 -6.68
N GLU A 136 16.63 -1.56 -7.49
CA GLU A 136 17.79 -1.14 -8.29
C GLU A 136 17.42 -0.05 -9.32
N GLN A 137 16.23 -0.15 -9.92
CA GLN A 137 15.74 0.80 -10.93
C GLN A 137 15.14 2.09 -10.35
N ALA A 138 14.99 2.21 -9.03
CA ALA A 138 14.50 3.43 -8.41
C ALA A 138 15.41 4.62 -8.77
N THR A 139 14.85 5.75 -9.17
CA THR A 139 15.65 6.90 -9.67
C THR A 139 15.74 8.06 -8.70
N ASP A 140 14.83 8.14 -7.74
CA ASP A 140 14.77 9.25 -6.78
C ASP A 140 14.33 8.78 -5.38
N GLU A 141 14.57 9.64 -4.40
CA GLU A 141 14.29 9.38 -2.98
C GLU A 141 12.81 9.07 -2.71
N ARG A 142 11.90 9.71 -3.43
CA ARG A 142 10.45 9.47 -3.26
C ARG A 142 10.08 8.07 -3.73
N ILE A 143 10.65 7.59 -4.83
CA ILE A 143 10.43 6.22 -5.31
C ILE A 143 11.03 5.22 -4.31
N VAL A 144 12.26 5.48 -3.83
CA VAL A 144 12.92 4.66 -2.82
C VAL A 144 12.06 4.54 -1.56
N GLU A 145 11.56 5.65 -1.02
CA GLU A 145 10.68 5.66 0.16
C GLU A 145 9.42 4.82 -0.06
N ARG A 146 8.75 4.99 -1.22
CA ARG A 146 7.51 4.25 -1.54
C ARG A 146 7.75 2.75 -1.73
N LEU A 147 8.90 2.38 -2.30
CA LEU A 147 9.31 0.99 -2.40
C LEU A 147 9.64 0.43 -1.02
N ALA A 148 10.34 1.16 -0.15
CA ALA A 148 10.63 0.72 1.23
C ALA A 148 9.35 0.38 2.00
N ILE A 149 8.35 1.26 1.97
CA ILE A 149 7.02 1.02 2.57
C ILE A 149 6.40 -0.28 2.01
N SER A 150 6.44 -0.45 0.69
CA SER A 150 5.86 -1.61 0.02
C SER A 150 6.61 -2.91 0.35
N LEU A 151 7.94 -2.91 0.29
CA LEU A 151 8.77 -4.07 0.62
C LEU A 151 8.57 -4.49 2.08
N CYS A 152 8.57 -3.55 3.01
CA CYS A 152 8.30 -3.84 4.42
C CYS A 152 6.91 -4.45 4.61
N ALA A 153 5.86 -3.90 3.98
CA ALA A 153 4.52 -4.48 4.03
C ALA A 153 4.48 -5.90 3.44
N ILE A 154 5.11 -6.11 2.27
CA ILE A 154 5.17 -7.41 1.60
C ILE A 154 5.85 -8.44 2.50
N TYR A 155 7.03 -8.14 3.04
CA TYR A 155 7.82 -9.12 3.80
C TYR A 155 7.39 -9.26 5.28
N ARG A 156 6.63 -8.30 5.82
CA ARG A 156 5.89 -8.49 7.09
C ARG A 156 4.82 -9.57 6.92
N LYS A 157 4.04 -9.52 5.83
CA LYS A 157 3.00 -10.51 5.53
C LYS A 157 3.56 -11.83 5.01
N ASN A 158 4.56 -11.79 4.13
CA ASN A 158 5.13 -12.94 3.44
C ASN A 158 6.49 -13.30 4.04
N ARG A 159 6.50 -14.25 4.98
CA ARG A 159 7.72 -14.64 5.71
C ARG A 159 8.64 -15.45 4.81
N THR A 160 9.77 -14.86 4.40
CA THR A 160 10.80 -15.54 3.61
C THR A 160 12.18 -14.99 3.94
N LYS A 161 13.22 -15.84 3.89
CA LYS A 161 14.62 -15.39 4.00
C LYS A 161 15.13 -14.75 2.72
N LYS A 162 14.44 -14.96 1.59
CA LYS A 162 14.76 -14.30 0.30
C LYS A 162 14.51 -12.79 0.32
N CYS A 163 13.96 -12.25 1.41
CA CYS A 163 13.85 -10.81 1.61
C CYS A 163 15.20 -10.11 1.83
N ARG A 164 16.26 -10.86 2.17
CA ARG A 164 17.58 -10.32 2.51
C ARG A 164 18.09 -9.31 1.49
N GLU A 165 18.27 -9.72 0.23
CA GLU A 165 18.87 -8.83 -0.77
C GLU A 165 17.98 -7.63 -1.08
N PRO A 166 16.67 -7.78 -1.39
CA PRO A 166 15.80 -6.61 -1.62
C PRO A 166 15.79 -5.61 -0.44
N LEU A 167 15.79 -6.10 0.80
CA LEU A 167 15.81 -5.25 1.99
C LEU A 167 17.16 -4.57 2.23
N ARG A 168 18.27 -5.28 2.00
CA ARG A 168 19.62 -4.71 2.06
C ARG A 168 19.80 -3.62 1.00
N THR A 169 19.41 -3.91 -0.25
CA THR A 169 19.57 -2.96 -1.36
C THR A 169 18.72 -1.71 -1.14
N ILE A 170 17.50 -1.82 -0.62
CA ILE A 170 16.70 -0.62 -0.34
C ILE A 170 17.28 0.17 0.83
N TYR A 171 17.76 -0.49 1.89
CA TYR A 171 18.40 0.15 3.05
C TYR A 171 19.54 1.09 2.63
N GLN A 172 20.43 0.61 1.76
CA GLN A 172 21.59 1.37 1.26
C GLN A 172 21.22 2.63 0.46
N ARG A 173 19.95 2.75 0.04
CA ARG A 173 19.46 3.85 -0.78
C ARG A 173 18.61 4.85 -0.01
N MET A 174 18.30 4.57 1.26
CA MET A 174 17.33 5.33 2.06
C MET A 174 18.02 6.35 2.97
N ASN A 175 17.43 7.54 3.04
CA ASN A 175 17.83 8.57 4.01
C ASN A 175 16.90 8.62 5.24
N CYS A 176 15.70 8.04 5.15
CA CYS A 176 14.70 8.10 6.21
C CYS A 176 15.00 7.09 7.32
N GLY A 177 15.42 7.57 8.49
CA GLY A 177 15.72 6.74 9.66
C GLY A 177 14.55 5.87 10.14
N VAL A 178 13.32 6.38 10.11
CA VAL A 178 12.12 5.62 10.51
C VAL A 178 11.94 4.38 9.63
N HIS A 179 12.04 4.53 8.31
CA HIS A 179 11.91 3.41 7.39
C HIS A 179 13.17 2.50 7.42
N ARG A 180 14.36 3.03 7.74
CA ARG A 180 15.56 2.20 8.01
C ARG A 180 15.31 1.28 9.21
N ALA A 181 14.71 1.78 10.30
CA ALA A 181 14.35 0.98 11.47
C ALA A 181 13.41 -0.18 11.09
N ASP A 182 12.37 0.10 10.30
CA ASP A 182 11.46 -0.93 9.78
C ASP A 182 12.18 -2.05 9.01
N VAL A 183 13.14 -1.68 8.16
CA VAL A 183 13.93 -2.62 7.36
C VAL A 183 14.88 -3.45 8.23
N VAL A 184 15.58 -2.83 9.18
CA VAL A 184 16.49 -3.51 10.12
C VAL A 184 15.72 -4.46 11.01
N GLU A 185 14.62 -4.01 11.61
CA GLU A 185 13.74 -4.82 12.47
C GLU A 185 13.27 -6.07 11.72
N LEU A 186 12.86 -5.91 10.45
CA LEU A 186 12.39 -7.01 9.63
C LEU A 186 13.50 -8.01 9.31
N GLN A 187 14.71 -7.55 9.01
CA GLN A 187 15.85 -8.43 8.74
C GLN A 187 16.32 -9.18 10.02
N LEU A 188 16.31 -8.51 11.17
CA LEU A 188 16.60 -9.12 12.48
C LEU A 188 15.59 -10.22 12.82
N LYS A 189 14.27 -9.92 12.73
CA LYS A 189 13.18 -10.88 12.95
C LYS A 189 13.20 -12.10 12.02
N ARG A 190 14.01 -12.07 10.95
CA ARG A 190 14.17 -13.15 9.98
C ARG A 190 15.53 -13.84 10.07
N GLY A 191 16.44 -13.34 10.91
CA GLY A 191 17.79 -13.86 11.03
C GLY A 191 18.59 -13.72 9.73
N VAL A 192 18.35 -12.63 8.98
CA VAL A 192 19.01 -12.37 7.69
C VAL A 192 19.73 -11.02 7.64
N LEU A 193 19.86 -10.32 8.78
CA LEU A 193 20.55 -9.03 8.85
C LEU A 193 22.00 -9.17 8.35
N PRO A 194 22.37 -8.49 7.25
CA PRO A 194 23.72 -8.48 6.72
C PRO A 194 24.75 -7.90 7.71
N ALA A 195 26.00 -8.37 7.61
CA ALA A 195 27.08 -7.90 8.49
C ALA A 195 27.40 -6.41 8.29
N ASP A 196 27.44 -5.95 7.03
CA ASP A 196 27.64 -4.54 6.69
C ASP A 196 26.58 -3.63 7.30
N VAL A 197 25.30 -4.02 7.22
CA VAL A 197 24.21 -3.28 7.87
C VAL A 197 24.36 -3.32 9.40
N ARG A 198 24.73 -4.46 9.98
CA ARG A 198 24.92 -4.61 11.43
C ARG A 198 26.02 -3.70 11.97
N GLU A 199 27.13 -3.59 11.25
CA GLU A 199 28.26 -2.73 11.60
C GLU A 199 27.92 -1.23 11.52
N GLU A 200 26.99 -0.85 10.65
CA GLU A 200 26.52 0.54 10.52
C GLU A 200 25.57 0.96 11.64
N ILE A 201 24.75 0.06 12.19
CA ILE A 201 23.67 0.39 13.13
C ILE A 201 24.11 1.29 14.29
N PRO A 202 25.24 1.05 15.02
CA PRO A 202 25.66 1.92 16.13
C PRO A 202 25.87 3.39 15.73
N PHE A 203 26.11 3.66 14.45
CA PHE A 203 26.39 4.97 13.89
C PHE A 203 25.20 5.57 13.13
N ASP A 204 24.05 4.87 13.07
CA ASP A 204 22.84 5.38 12.44
C ASP A 204 22.42 6.70 13.11
N SER A 205 21.97 7.68 12.34
CA SER A 205 21.55 8.98 12.90
C SER A 205 20.24 8.89 13.68
N TYR A 206 19.39 7.90 13.39
CA TYR A 206 18.12 7.68 14.04
C TYR A 206 18.24 6.71 15.22
N GLU A 207 17.85 7.19 16.41
CA GLU A 207 17.88 6.43 17.66
C GLU A 207 17.12 5.10 17.56
N GLY A 208 15.94 5.10 16.94
CA GLY A 208 15.14 3.88 16.79
C GLY A 208 15.79 2.79 15.93
N VAL A 209 16.84 3.08 15.13
CA VAL A 209 17.66 2.03 14.51
C VAL A 209 18.71 1.52 15.50
N ARG A 210 19.39 2.42 16.20
CA ARG A 210 20.43 2.08 17.20
C ARG A 210 19.86 1.15 18.28
N ASP A 211 18.67 1.46 18.78
CA ASP A 211 17.99 0.72 19.84
C ASP A 211 17.64 -0.74 19.46
N LEU A 212 17.65 -1.11 18.17
CA LEU A 212 17.31 -2.46 17.73
C LEU A 212 18.40 -3.51 18.03
N VAL A 213 19.61 -3.07 18.38
CA VAL A 213 20.75 -3.96 18.65
C VAL A 213 21.42 -3.68 20.01
N VAL A 214 20.82 -2.81 20.82
CA VAL A 214 21.25 -2.62 22.21
C VAL A 214 20.72 -3.81 23.00
N GLU A 215 21.65 -4.60 23.56
CA GLU A 215 21.37 -5.70 24.51
C GLU A 215 21.00 -5.17 25.90
#